data_AF-X1G9Y6-F1
#
_entry.id   AF-X1G9Y6-F1
#
_cell.length_a   1.000
_cell.length_b   1.000
_cell.length_c   1.000
_cell.angle_alpha   90.00
_cell.angle_beta   90.00
_cell.angle_gamma   90.00
#
_symmetry.space_group_name_H-M   'P 1'
#
loop_
_entity.id
_entity.type
_entity.pdbx_description
1 polymer ?
#
loop_
_entity_poly.entity_id
_entity_poly.type
_entity_poly.pdbx_seq_one_letter_code
_entity_poly.pdbx_strand_id
1 'polypeptide(L)'
;SWQCTNDFPTKGIYEQLAALESDAVPTLSFAPGFPAADFHDCGPSVFAYGKTQGDADRAADAIVKLIESHEDDFDGKIWTPDDGVRHAMELSKSASKPIIIADTQDNPGAGGDSDTTGMLRALVRNKASAATGVIYDPQSAKAAHAAGVGATVTLSLGGKSGIAGDEPYTETFVVEKLSDGRFIAPGPYYGGREMEMGPSAALRIGDVRIVVSSHKAQLADQAMYRYVGIEPTKEKILVNKSSVHFRADFEPIAEKLMICAAPGAMPADTASLP
;
A
#
# COMPACT_ATOMS: atom_id res chain seq x y z
N SER A 1 7.79 -10.34 -2.67
CA SER A 1 7.25 -8.97 -2.49
C SER A 1 7.99 -8.07 -1.49
N TRP A 2 9.07 -8.53 -0.84
CA TRP A 2 9.81 -7.78 0.19
C TRP A 2 11.00 -7.02 -0.40
N GLN A 3 10.69 -6.10 -1.31
CA GLN A 3 11.68 -5.35 -2.08
C GLN A 3 11.96 -3.94 -1.51
N CYS A 4 11.51 -3.64 -0.29
CA CYS A 4 11.74 -2.32 0.31
C CYS A 4 13.21 -2.15 0.69
N THR A 5 13.88 -1.14 0.15
CA THR A 5 15.31 -0.87 0.39
C THR A 5 15.64 -0.41 1.81
N ASN A 6 14.63 -0.13 2.65
CA ASN A 6 14.82 0.16 4.08
C ASN A 6 14.81 -1.12 4.94
N ASP A 7 14.30 -2.23 4.39
CA ASP A 7 14.14 -3.50 5.09
C ASP A 7 15.18 -4.52 4.60
N PHE A 8 15.59 -5.43 5.49
CA PHE A 8 16.37 -6.61 5.07
C PHE A 8 15.49 -7.60 4.29
N PRO A 9 16.03 -8.32 3.29
CA PRO A 9 17.45 -8.36 2.89
C PRO A 9 17.87 -7.25 1.92
N THR A 10 16.93 -6.57 1.25
CA THR A 10 17.20 -5.57 0.21
C THR A 10 18.14 -4.46 0.68
N LYS A 11 17.98 -3.97 1.92
CA LYS A 11 18.87 -2.99 2.53
C LYS A 11 20.32 -3.44 2.51
N GLY A 12 20.60 -4.66 3.00
CA GLY A 12 21.96 -5.20 3.07
C GLY A 12 22.56 -5.42 1.68
N ILE A 13 21.74 -5.83 0.70
CA ILE A 13 22.17 -5.95 -0.69
C ILE A 13 22.59 -4.59 -1.25
N TYR A 14 21.78 -3.53 -1.02
CA TYR A 14 22.10 -2.18 -1.48
C TYR A 14 23.30 -1.54 -0.77
N GLU A 15 23.50 -1.85 0.52
CA GLU A 15 24.73 -1.50 1.24
C GLU A 15 25.96 -2.17 0.59
N GLN A 16 25.84 -3.44 0.19
CA GLN A 16 26.92 -4.15 -0.50
C GLN A 16 27.17 -3.62 -1.93
N LEU A 17 26.12 -3.22 -2.67
CA LEU A 17 26.26 -2.56 -3.97
C LEU A 17 27.17 -1.33 -3.84
N ALA A 18 26.82 -0.43 -2.91
CA ALA A 18 27.59 0.79 -2.66
C ALA A 18 29.03 0.51 -2.20
N ALA A 19 29.26 -0.57 -1.45
CA ALA A 19 30.60 -0.96 -1.01
C ALA A 19 31.48 -1.54 -2.12
N LEU A 20 30.89 -2.11 -3.18
CA LEU A 20 31.61 -2.68 -4.33
C LEU A 20 31.86 -1.66 -5.45
N GLU A 21 31.11 -0.56 -5.49
CA GLU A 21 31.37 0.54 -6.41
C GLU A 21 32.76 1.16 -6.16
N SER A 22 33.51 1.37 -7.24
CA SER A 22 34.90 1.84 -7.17
C SER A 22 35.36 2.41 -8.51
N ASP A 23 36.60 2.91 -8.58
CA ASP A 23 37.22 3.31 -9.84
C ASP A 23 37.27 2.18 -10.88
N ALA A 24 37.29 0.91 -10.46
CA ALA A 24 37.30 -0.25 -11.36
C ALA A 24 35.88 -0.65 -11.79
N VAL A 25 34.87 -0.39 -10.95
CA VAL A 25 33.45 -0.66 -11.19
C VAL A 25 32.64 0.60 -10.85
N PRO A 26 32.57 1.59 -11.75
CA PRO A 26 31.94 2.88 -11.43
C PRO A 26 30.42 2.81 -11.23
N THR A 27 29.77 1.71 -11.63
CA THR A 27 28.33 1.54 -11.45
C THR A 27 28.03 0.07 -11.23
N LEU A 28 27.27 -0.23 -10.19
CA LEU A 28 26.76 -1.57 -9.89
C LEU A 28 25.36 -1.43 -9.28
N SER A 29 24.38 -2.14 -9.84
CA SER A 29 23.00 -2.00 -9.38
C SER A 29 22.21 -3.28 -9.54
N PHE A 30 21.09 -3.31 -8.83
CA PHE A 30 20.17 -4.43 -8.72
C PHE A 30 18.73 -3.94 -8.88
N ALA A 31 18.04 -4.45 -9.90
CA ALA A 31 16.61 -4.28 -10.06
C ALA A 31 15.91 -5.60 -9.65
N PRO A 32 15.05 -5.62 -8.61
CA PRO A 32 14.46 -6.85 -8.09
C PRO A 32 13.33 -7.46 -8.96
N GLY A 33 13.05 -6.85 -10.12
CA GLY A 33 11.94 -7.24 -11.00
C GLY A 33 10.58 -6.77 -10.49
N PHE A 34 9.59 -6.81 -11.38
CA PHE A 34 8.18 -6.49 -11.06
C PHE A 34 7.35 -7.76 -11.26
N PRO A 35 7.12 -8.57 -10.20
CA PRO A 35 6.55 -9.93 -10.32
C PRO A 35 5.12 -9.99 -10.85
N ALA A 36 4.51 -8.82 -11.02
CA ALA A 36 3.18 -8.62 -11.56
C ALA A 36 3.13 -8.52 -13.09
N ALA A 37 4.28 -8.45 -13.77
CA ALA A 37 4.34 -8.39 -15.22
C ALA A 37 4.54 -9.80 -15.81
N ASP A 38 3.61 -10.23 -16.67
CA ASP A 38 3.68 -11.50 -17.38
C ASP A 38 4.46 -11.34 -18.70
N PHE A 39 5.78 -11.47 -18.61
CA PHE A 39 6.66 -11.53 -19.78
C PHE A 39 7.89 -12.39 -19.50
N HIS A 40 8.48 -12.94 -20.58
CA HIS A 40 9.56 -13.93 -20.51
C HIS A 40 10.75 -13.50 -19.63
N ASP A 41 11.15 -12.23 -19.70
CA ASP A 41 12.32 -11.71 -19.00
C ASP A 41 11.97 -11.07 -17.64
N CYS A 42 10.78 -11.37 -17.08
CA CYS A 42 10.40 -10.89 -15.75
C CYS A 42 11.23 -11.57 -14.66
N GLY A 43 12.20 -10.84 -14.12
CA GLY A 43 13.02 -11.34 -13.02
C GLY A 43 13.97 -10.29 -12.43
N PRO A 44 14.69 -10.65 -11.36
CA PRO A 44 15.76 -9.83 -10.82
C PRO A 44 16.87 -9.65 -11.88
N SER A 45 17.46 -8.45 -11.93
CA SER A 45 18.57 -8.13 -12.83
C SER A 45 19.67 -7.42 -12.06
N VAL A 46 20.89 -7.92 -12.18
CA VAL A 46 22.11 -7.26 -11.69
C VAL A 46 22.88 -6.75 -12.89
N PHE A 47 23.33 -5.50 -12.86
CA PHE A 47 24.12 -4.93 -13.93
C PHE A 47 25.30 -4.13 -13.36
N ALA A 48 26.43 -4.20 -14.05
CA ALA A 48 27.68 -3.57 -13.66
C ALA A 48 28.35 -2.93 -14.87
N TYR A 49 28.93 -1.75 -14.66
CA TYR A 49 29.86 -1.13 -15.61
C TYR A 49 31.25 -1.18 -14.97
N GLY A 50 32.18 -1.85 -15.64
CA GLY A 50 33.57 -2.00 -15.20
C GLY A 50 34.55 -1.41 -16.20
N LYS A 51 35.77 -1.07 -15.75
CA LYS A 51 36.89 -0.68 -16.63
C LYS A 51 37.28 -1.81 -17.58
N THR A 52 37.08 -3.05 -17.16
CA THR A 52 37.19 -4.26 -17.97
C THR A 52 35.96 -5.15 -17.79
N GLN A 53 35.71 -6.04 -18.74
CA GLN A 53 34.65 -7.05 -18.62
C GLN A 53 34.82 -7.88 -17.33
N GLY A 54 36.05 -8.28 -17.01
CA GLY A 54 36.33 -9.06 -15.82
C GLY A 54 36.05 -8.32 -14.51
N ASP A 55 36.18 -6.99 -14.48
CA ASP A 55 35.78 -6.19 -13.31
C ASP A 55 34.26 -6.18 -13.14
N ALA A 56 33.52 -5.99 -14.24
CA ALA A 56 32.07 -6.00 -14.26
C ALA A 56 31.51 -7.37 -13.85
N ASP A 57 32.01 -8.46 -14.46
CA ASP A 57 31.54 -9.82 -14.18
C ASP A 57 31.75 -10.20 -12.71
N ARG A 58 32.94 -9.95 -12.16
CA ARG A 58 33.23 -10.27 -10.75
C ARG A 58 32.31 -9.52 -9.77
N ALA A 59 32.00 -8.25 -10.06
CA ALA A 59 31.12 -7.46 -9.22
C ALA A 59 29.66 -7.91 -9.32
N ALA A 60 29.18 -8.16 -10.55
CA ALA A 60 27.84 -8.68 -10.79
C ALA A 60 27.65 -10.07 -10.14
N ASP A 61 28.58 -11.00 -10.35
CA ASP A 61 28.55 -12.35 -9.78
C ASP A 61 28.53 -12.33 -8.24
N ALA A 62 29.25 -11.39 -7.61
CA ALA A 62 29.27 -11.25 -6.17
C ALA A 62 27.89 -10.85 -5.61
N ILE A 63 27.19 -9.96 -6.31
CA ILE A 63 25.85 -9.52 -5.93
C ILE A 63 24.81 -10.59 -6.24
N VAL A 64 24.91 -11.28 -7.38
CA VAL A 64 24.04 -12.41 -7.71
C VAL A 64 24.10 -13.47 -6.61
N LYS A 65 25.31 -13.88 -6.21
CA LYS A 65 25.50 -14.84 -5.10
C LYS A 65 24.93 -14.35 -3.78
N LEU A 66 25.02 -13.05 -3.50
CA LEU A 66 24.44 -12.47 -2.29
C LEU A 66 22.90 -12.49 -2.33
N ILE A 67 22.30 -12.19 -3.48
CA ILE A 67 20.84 -12.26 -3.64
C ILE A 67 20.36 -13.70 -3.50
N GLU A 68 21.02 -14.64 -4.18
CA GLU A 68 20.73 -16.08 -4.10
C GLU A 68 20.84 -16.60 -2.66
N SER A 69 21.79 -16.10 -1.87
CA SER A 69 21.93 -16.50 -0.46
C SER A 69 20.82 -15.97 0.47
N HIS A 70 19.96 -15.07 -0.02
CA HIS A 70 18.85 -14.46 0.73
C HIS A 70 17.48 -14.76 0.09
N GLU A 71 17.36 -15.72 -0.83
CA GLU A 71 16.08 -16.04 -1.49
C GLU A 71 14.96 -16.29 -0.48
N ASP A 72 15.22 -17.10 0.55
CA ASP A 72 14.27 -17.40 1.63
C ASP A 72 13.94 -16.16 2.50
N ASP A 73 14.84 -15.17 2.56
CA ASP A 73 14.62 -13.95 3.34
C ASP A 73 13.67 -12.96 2.64
N PHE A 74 13.37 -13.17 1.35
CA PHE A 74 12.34 -12.44 0.62
C PHE A 74 10.92 -12.99 0.86
N ASP A 75 10.75 -13.98 1.75
CA ASP A 75 9.46 -14.58 2.15
C ASP A 75 8.96 -14.00 3.48
N GLY A 76 8.51 -12.74 3.47
CA GLY A 76 8.00 -12.13 4.67
C GLY A 76 6.55 -12.51 4.99
N LYS A 77 6.13 -12.23 6.22
CA LYS A 77 4.79 -12.58 6.68
C LYS A 77 3.68 -11.74 6.03
N ILE A 78 2.73 -12.42 5.40
CA ILE A 78 1.44 -11.85 4.96
C ILE A 78 0.35 -12.33 5.92
N TRP A 79 -0.44 -11.39 6.43
CA TRP A 79 -1.59 -11.73 7.26
C TRP A 79 -2.84 -11.86 6.41
N THR A 80 -3.72 -12.79 6.79
CA THR A 80 -5.12 -12.74 6.34
C THR A 80 -5.78 -11.46 6.85
N PRO A 81 -6.84 -10.95 6.20
CA PRO A 81 -7.49 -9.71 6.65
C PRO A 81 -7.92 -9.76 8.12
N ASP A 82 -8.58 -10.85 8.53
CA ASP A 82 -9.09 -11.00 9.89
C ASP A 82 -7.97 -11.18 10.94
N ASP A 83 -6.95 -11.99 10.65
CA ASP A 83 -5.82 -12.17 11.59
C ASP A 83 -5.00 -10.90 11.72
N GLY A 84 -4.76 -10.20 10.62
CA GLY A 84 -4.02 -8.93 10.60
C GLY A 84 -4.74 -7.84 11.39
N VAL A 85 -6.06 -7.70 11.21
CA VAL A 85 -6.86 -6.75 11.99
C VAL A 85 -6.83 -7.08 13.48
N ARG A 86 -7.03 -8.35 13.87
CA ARG A 86 -6.96 -8.75 15.29
C ARG A 86 -5.59 -8.49 15.88
N HIS A 87 -4.52 -8.78 15.15
CA HIS A 87 -3.17 -8.53 15.63
C HIS A 87 -2.88 -7.03 15.75
N ALA A 88 -3.30 -6.21 14.78
CA ALA A 88 -3.19 -4.76 14.86
C ALA A 88 -3.98 -4.18 16.04
N MET A 89 -5.18 -4.70 16.31
CA MET A 89 -5.97 -4.33 17.48
C MET A 89 -5.22 -4.62 18.79
N GLU A 90 -4.58 -5.79 18.90
CA GLU A 90 -3.76 -6.14 20.08
C GLU A 90 -2.60 -5.16 20.27
N LEU A 91 -1.83 -4.90 19.21
CA LEU A 91 -0.70 -3.96 19.25
C LEU A 91 -1.17 -2.53 19.62
N SER A 92 -2.33 -2.11 19.11
CA SER A 92 -2.86 -0.75 19.31
C SER A 92 -3.27 -0.41 20.75
N LYS A 93 -3.41 -1.43 21.62
CA LYS A 93 -3.81 -1.25 23.03
C LYS A 93 -2.78 -0.48 23.83
N SER A 94 -1.50 -0.74 23.60
CA SER A 94 -0.37 -0.08 24.27
C SER A 94 0.39 0.88 23.36
N ALA A 95 0.08 0.91 22.05
CA ALA A 95 0.72 1.81 21.10
C ALA A 95 0.42 3.28 21.36
N SER A 96 1.44 4.11 21.18
CA SER A 96 1.32 5.57 21.20
C SER A 96 1.12 6.17 19.80
N LYS A 97 1.41 5.36 18.77
CA LYS A 97 1.31 5.68 17.36
C LYS A 97 0.37 4.70 16.62
N PRO A 98 -0.17 5.06 15.45
CA PRO A 98 -0.98 4.17 14.63
C PRO A 98 -0.26 2.86 14.25
N ILE A 99 -1.02 1.76 14.20
CA ILE A 99 -0.62 0.55 13.48
C ILE A 99 -1.01 0.71 12.01
N ILE A 100 -0.09 0.46 11.10
CA ILE A 100 -0.31 0.63 9.66
C ILE A 100 -0.34 -0.73 8.98
N ILE A 101 -1.40 -0.97 8.21
CA ILE A 101 -1.58 -2.17 7.41
C ILE A 101 -1.50 -1.77 5.94
N ALA A 102 -0.57 -2.38 5.21
CA ALA A 102 -0.55 -2.36 3.76
C ALA A 102 -1.57 -3.39 3.22
N ASP A 103 -2.60 -2.92 2.54
CA ASP A 103 -3.50 -3.72 1.72
C ASP A 103 -2.87 -3.87 0.33
N THR A 104 -1.89 -4.76 0.23
CA THR A 104 -0.92 -4.75 -0.88
C THR A 104 -1.51 -5.21 -2.21
N GLN A 105 -2.59 -6.00 -2.18
CA GLN A 105 -3.15 -6.61 -3.40
C GLN A 105 -4.11 -5.68 -4.14
N ASP A 106 -4.55 -4.59 -3.50
CA ASP A 106 -5.38 -3.56 -4.12
C ASP A 106 -4.67 -2.20 -4.11
N ASN A 107 -3.52 -2.18 -4.77
CA ASN A 107 -2.67 -1.00 -4.90
C ASN A 107 -2.68 -0.48 -6.35
N PRO A 108 -3.23 0.72 -6.62
CA PRO A 108 -3.23 1.30 -7.97
C PRO A 108 -1.85 1.48 -8.60
N GLY A 109 -0.81 1.72 -7.82
CA GLY A 109 0.56 1.85 -8.32
C GLY A 109 1.13 0.54 -8.88
N ALA A 110 0.51 -0.59 -8.54
CA ALA A 110 0.85 -1.90 -9.09
C ALA A 110 -0.18 -2.41 -10.11
N GLY A 111 -1.22 -1.63 -10.43
CA GLY A 111 -2.29 -2.03 -11.36
C GLY A 111 -3.64 -2.34 -10.70
N GLY A 112 -3.76 -2.22 -9.37
CA GLY A 112 -5.03 -2.36 -8.65
C GLY A 112 -6.07 -1.29 -8.98
N ASP A 113 -7.32 -1.56 -8.59
CA ASP A 113 -8.44 -0.64 -8.81
C ASP A 113 -8.77 0.24 -7.62
N SER A 114 -8.16 -0.02 -6.46
CA SER A 114 -8.43 0.67 -5.21
C SER A 114 -9.89 0.51 -4.75
N ASP A 115 -10.63 -0.47 -5.24
CA ASP A 115 -12.05 -0.62 -4.96
C ASP A 115 -12.36 -1.85 -4.11
N THR A 116 -11.39 -2.70 -3.78
CA THR A 116 -11.70 -3.95 -3.07
C THR A 116 -11.99 -3.71 -1.59
N THR A 117 -12.89 -4.54 -1.05
CA THR A 117 -13.49 -4.31 0.27
C THR A 117 -13.08 -5.32 1.34
N GLY A 118 -12.25 -6.31 1.02
CA GLY A 118 -11.88 -7.39 1.95
C GLY A 118 -11.31 -6.89 3.29
N MET A 119 -10.42 -5.89 3.27
CA MET A 119 -9.91 -5.27 4.50
C MET A 119 -10.98 -4.46 5.25
N LEU A 120 -11.85 -3.73 4.54
CA LEU A 120 -12.98 -3.01 5.16
C LEU A 120 -13.92 -3.98 5.89
N ARG A 121 -14.28 -5.11 5.25
CA ARG A 121 -15.10 -6.16 5.85
C ARG A 121 -14.46 -6.72 7.12
N ALA A 122 -13.15 -6.97 7.10
CA ALA A 122 -12.42 -7.45 8.28
C ALA A 122 -12.40 -6.41 9.42
N LEU A 123 -12.18 -5.13 9.12
CA LEU A 123 -12.22 -4.05 10.11
C LEU A 123 -13.59 -3.98 10.80
N VAL A 124 -14.68 -3.98 10.03
CA VAL A 124 -16.04 -3.90 10.56
C VAL A 124 -16.40 -5.15 11.35
N ARG A 125 -16.13 -6.34 10.81
CA ARG A 125 -16.43 -7.64 11.45
C ARG A 125 -15.74 -7.77 12.81
N ASN A 126 -14.49 -7.33 12.93
CA ASN A 126 -13.73 -7.37 14.18
C ASN A 126 -13.96 -6.13 15.07
N LYS A 127 -14.80 -5.18 14.65
CA LYS A 127 -15.13 -3.94 15.38
C LYS A 127 -13.87 -3.12 15.73
N ALA A 128 -12.98 -2.99 14.76
CA ALA A 128 -11.78 -2.18 14.91
C ALA A 128 -12.11 -0.69 14.94
N SER A 129 -11.30 0.09 15.65
CA SER A 129 -11.24 1.55 15.48
C SER A 129 -10.13 1.85 14.47
N ALA A 130 -10.51 2.31 13.28
CA ALA A 130 -9.59 2.37 12.16
C ALA A 130 -10.03 3.38 11.09
N ALA A 131 -9.09 3.78 10.24
CA ALA A 131 -9.40 4.40 8.95
C ALA A 131 -8.79 3.60 7.79
N THR A 132 -9.51 3.53 6.67
CA THR A 132 -9.03 2.89 5.43
C THR A 132 -9.26 3.79 4.23
N GLY A 133 -8.38 3.70 3.24
CA GLY A 133 -8.53 4.46 2.01
C GLY A 133 -7.43 4.19 0.98
N VAL A 134 -7.52 4.81 -0.19
CA VAL A 134 -8.75 5.46 -0.70
C VAL A 134 -9.55 4.41 -1.46
N ILE A 135 -10.84 4.29 -1.19
CA ILE A 135 -11.73 3.43 -1.98
C ILE A 135 -12.20 4.21 -3.22
N TYR A 136 -11.87 3.72 -4.41
CA TYR A 136 -12.35 4.27 -5.67
C TYR A 136 -13.81 3.85 -5.90
N ASP A 137 -14.73 4.79 -5.69
CA ASP A 137 -16.16 4.56 -5.99
C ASP A 137 -16.88 5.89 -6.27
N PRO A 138 -16.85 6.36 -7.53
CA PRO A 138 -17.47 7.62 -7.93
C PRO A 138 -18.99 7.67 -7.65
N GLN A 139 -19.67 6.53 -7.73
CA GLN A 139 -21.11 6.44 -7.50
C GLN A 139 -21.42 6.67 -6.02
N SER A 140 -20.69 6.02 -5.13
CA SER A 140 -20.85 6.18 -3.68
C SER A 140 -20.47 7.58 -3.21
N ALA A 141 -19.39 8.16 -3.76
CA ALA A 141 -19.01 9.53 -3.46
C ALA A 141 -20.10 10.54 -3.89
N LYS A 142 -20.65 10.39 -5.10
CA LYS A 142 -21.76 11.24 -5.58
C LYS A 142 -23.01 11.10 -4.71
N ALA A 143 -23.35 9.88 -4.30
CA ALA A 143 -24.50 9.64 -3.42
C ALA A 143 -24.31 10.27 -2.03
N ALA A 144 -23.10 10.19 -1.45
CA ALA A 144 -22.77 10.85 -0.21
C ALA A 144 -22.88 12.39 -0.32
N HIS A 145 -22.40 12.97 -1.43
CA HIS A 145 -22.56 14.39 -1.72
C HIS A 145 -24.02 14.83 -1.81
N ALA A 146 -24.87 14.04 -2.48
CA ALA A 146 -26.29 14.33 -2.60
C ALA A 146 -27.03 14.28 -1.26
N ALA A 147 -26.62 13.38 -0.35
CA ALA A 147 -27.21 13.26 0.97
C ALA A 147 -26.75 14.34 1.95
N GLY A 148 -25.49 14.77 1.85
CA GLY A 148 -24.89 15.82 2.69
C GLY A 148 -24.25 15.29 3.98
N VAL A 149 -23.43 16.14 4.61
CA VAL A 149 -22.74 15.84 5.87
C VAL A 149 -23.76 15.60 6.99
N GLY A 150 -23.51 14.58 7.81
CA GLY A 150 -24.37 14.14 8.91
C GLY A 150 -25.51 13.22 8.48
N ALA A 151 -25.76 13.05 7.18
CA ALA A 151 -26.75 12.13 6.68
C ALA A 151 -26.30 10.67 6.84
N THR A 152 -27.30 9.80 6.95
CA THR A 152 -27.13 8.35 6.91
C THR A 152 -27.53 7.84 5.54
N VAL A 153 -26.65 7.08 4.87
CA VAL A 153 -26.83 6.58 3.50
C VAL A 153 -26.54 5.10 3.42
N THR A 154 -27.42 4.34 2.75
CA THR A 154 -27.14 2.95 2.39
C THR A 154 -26.46 2.93 1.03
N LEU A 155 -25.25 2.37 0.96
CA LEU A 155 -24.41 2.35 -0.24
C LEU A 155 -23.88 0.94 -0.47
N SER A 156 -23.73 0.57 -1.74
CA SER A 156 -22.94 -0.59 -2.18
C SER A 156 -21.55 -0.11 -2.59
N LEU A 157 -20.66 -0.09 -1.60
CA LEU A 157 -19.33 0.53 -1.69
C LEU A 157 -18.30 -0.44 -2.28
N GLY A 158 -17.50 0.02 -3.24
CA GLY A 158 -16.38 -0.76 -3.80
C GLY A 158 -16.81 -2.09 -4.45
N GLY A 159 -15.85 -2.98 -4.71
CA GLY A 159 -16.06 -4.36 -5.19
C GLY A 159 -16.69 -4.46 -6.57
N LYS A 160 -16.43 -3.50 -7.46
CA LYS A 160 -17.02 -3.37 -8.80
C LYS A 160 -16.07 -3.83 -9.91
N SER A 161 -14.79 -4.05 -9.59
CA SER A 161 -13.77 -4.48 -10.54
C SER A 161 -13.77 -5.97 -10.93
N GLY A 162 -14.67 -6.78 -10.34
CA GLY A 162 -14.80 -8.19 -10.70
C GLY A 162 -13.69 -9.09 -10.17
N ILE A 163 -12.99 -8.67 -9.11
CA ILE A 163 -12.01 -9.49 -8.41
C ILE A 163 -12.69 -10.71 -7.78
N ALA A 164 -12.20 -11.90 -8.07
CA ALA A 164 -12.73 -13.13 -7.50
C ALA A 164 -12.66 -13.12 -5.97
N GLY A 165 -13.79 -13.38 -5.31
CA GLY A 165 -13.88 -13.35 -3.85
C GLY A 165 -14.08 -11.97 -3.23
N ASP A 166 -14.24 -10.91 -4.04
CA ASP A 166 -14.71 -9.61 -3.58
C ASP A 166 -16.04 -9.24 -4.27
N GLU A 167 -16.84 -8.41 -3.60
CA GLU A 167 -18.15 -7.99 -4.06
C GLU A 167 -18.46 -6.60 -3.45
N PRO A 168 -19.44 -5.85 -3.96
CA PRO A 168 -19.81 -4.58 -3.37
C PRO A 168 -20.25 -4.72 -1.91
N TYR A 169 -19.67 -3.90 -1.03
CA TYR A 169 -20.00 -3.91 0.39
C TYR A 169 -21.23 -3.03 0.65
N THR A 170 -22.38 -3.68 0.77
CA THR A 170 -23.67 -2.99 0.96
C THR A 170 -23.95 -2.79 2.44
N GLU A 171 -23.88 -1.54 2.89
CA GLU A 171 -24.09 -1.18 4.29
C GLU A 171 -24.64 0.24 4.44
N THR A 172 -25.00 0.58 5.68
CA THR A 172 -25.44 1.93 6.04
C THR A 172 -24.33 2.72 6.73
N PHE A 173 -23.99 3.87 6.16
CA PHE A 173 -22.88 4.73 6.58
C PHE A 173 -23.37 6.11 7.00
N VAL A 174 -22.63 6.75 7.90
CA VAL A 174 -22.77 8.19 8.18
C VAL A 174 -21.77 8.96 7.32
N VAL A 175 -22.22 10.02 6.65
CA VAL A 175 -21.35 10.95 5.92
C VAL A 175 -20.72 11.92 6.92
N GLU A 176 -19.45 11.73 7.27
CA GLU A 176 -18.76 12.61 8.24
C GLU A 176 -18.24 13.89 7.59
N LYS A 177 -17.77 13.79 6.35
CA LYS A 177 -17.18 14.91 5.61
C LYS A 177 -17.34 14.71 4.12
N LEU A 178 -17.49 15.82 3.40
CA LEU A 178 -17.44 15.89 1.96
C LEU A 178 -16.26 16.78 1.54
N SER A 179 -15.67 16.45 0.40
CA SER A 179 -14.61 17.21 -0.24
C SER A 179 -14.81 17.21 -1.76
N ASP A 180 -14.35 18.27 -2.42
CA ASP A 180 -14.27 18.35 -3.89
C ASP A 180 -13.04 17.60 -4.46
N GLY A 181 -12.20 17.05 -3.57
CA GLY A 181 -11.06 16.23 -3.92
C GLY A 181 -9.77 17.00 -4.16
N ARG A 182 -9.73 18.31 -3.91
CA ARG A 182 -8.55 19.14 -4.15
C ARG A 182 -7.70 19.30 -2.89
N PHE A 183 -6.43 18.93 -2.97
CA PHE A 183 -5.47 19.11 -1.88
C PHE A 183 -4.03 19.06 -2.39
N ILE A 184 -3.10 19.54 -1.56
CA ILE A 184 -1.66 19.35 -1.78
C ILE A 184 -1.23 18.07 -1.08
N ALA A 185 -0.48 17.21 -1.78
CA ALA A 185 0.14 16.00 -1.25
C ALA A 185 1.64 16.27 -0.97
N PRO A 186 2.01 16.74 0.25
CA PRO A 186 3.37 17.19 0.57
C PRO A 186 4.35 16.04 0.87
N GLY A 187 3.85 14.82 1.05
CA GLY A 187 4.63 13.65 1.38
C GLY A 187 5.66 13.31 0.30
N PRO A 188 6.74 12.60 0.65
CA PRO A 188 7.91 12.47 -0.22
C PRO A 188 7.62 11.85 -1.60
N TYR A 189 6.63 10.97 -1.69
CA TYR A 189 6.27 10.31 -2.96
C TYR A 189 5.65 11.27 -3.98
N TYR A 190 4.69 12.11 -3.56
CA TYR A 190 4.03 13.06 -4.45
C TYR A 190 4.73 14.42 -4.52
N GLY A 191 5.58 14.75 -3.54
CA GLY A 191 6.51 15.88 -3.62
C GLY A 191 5.83 17.25 -3.68
N GLY A 192 4.67 17.43 -3.05
CA GLY A 192 3.92 18.69 -3.05
C GLY A 192 2.98 18.86 -4.24
N ARG A 193 2.64 17.79 -4.96
CA ARG A 193 1.72 17.82 -6.08
C ARG A 193 0.31 18.26 -5.66
N GLU A 194 -0.33 19.09 -6.49
CA GLU A 194 -1.76 19.34 -6.40
C GLU A 194 -2.53 18.12 -6.93
N MET A 195 -3.34 17.53 -6.07
CA MET A 195 -4.14 16.34 -6.37
C MET A 195 -5.60 16.73 -6.62
N GLU A 196 -6.27 16.02 -7.53
CA GLU A 196 -7.70 16.16 -7.80
C GLU A 196 -8.36 14.78 -7.80
N MET A 197 -9.02 14.46 -6.69
CA MET A 197 -9.69 13.16 -6.45
C MET A 197 -11.18 13.16 -6.84
N GLY A 198 -11.68 14.30 -7.35
CA GLY A 198 -13.10 14.55 -7.61
C GLY A 198 -13.96 14.52 -6.33
N PRO A 199 -15.29 14.53 -6.47
CA PRO A 199 -16.19 14.39 -5.33
C PRO A 199 -15.77 13.21 -4.46
N SER A 200 -15.54 13.50 -3.18
CA SER A 200 -15.01 12.54 -2.22
C SER A 200 -15.71 12.69 -0.88
N ALA A 201 -15.67 11.64 -0.06
CA ALA A 201 -16.32 11.61 1.24
C ALA A 201 -15.51 10.82 2.26
N ALA A 202 -15.59 11.24 3.53
CA ALA A 202 -15.35 10.37 4.67
C ALA A 202 -16.69 9.75 5.08
N LEU A 203 -16.78 8.42 4.94
CA LEU A 203 -17.90 7.63 5.43
C LEU A 203 -17.51 6.96 6.75
N ARG A 204 -18.48 6.73 7.63
CA ARG A 204 -18.28 5.98 8.87
C ARG A 204 -19.31 4.88 9.06
N ILE A 205 -18.85 3.71 9.51
CA ILE A 205 -19.64 2.60 10.01
C ILE A 205 -19.02 2.09 11.31
N GLY A 206 -19.78 2.14 12.42
CA GLY A 206 -19.19 1.94 13.75
C GLY A 206 -18.04 2.92 14.01
N ASP A 207 -16.88 2.39 14.37
CA ASP A 207 -15.63 3.12 14.60
C ASP A 207 -14.65 3.02 13.40
N VAL A 208 -15.12 2.55 12.24
CA VAL A 208 -14.34 2.48 11.00
C VAL A 208 -14.69 3.66 10.11
N ARG A 209 -13.67 4.43 9.73
CA ARG A 209 -13.76 5.52 8.74
C ARG A 209 -13.21 5.08 7.39
N ILE A 210 -13.86 5.53 6.32
CA ILE A 210 -13.52 5.16 4.95
C ILE A 210 -13.38 6.43 4.12
N VAL A 211 -12.22 6.61 3.50
CA VAL A 211 -12.04 7.62 2.45
C VAL A 211 -12.56 7.03 1.14
N VAL A 212 -13.53 7.69 0.51
CA VAL A 212 -14.06 7.33 -0.80
C VAL A 212 -13.80 8.47 -1.79
N SER A 213 -13.33 8.16 -2.99
CA SER A 213 -13.07 9.16 -4.04
C SER A 213 -13.69 8.79 -5.39
N SER A 214 -13.81 9.81 -6.25
CA SER A 214 -14.28 9.67 -7.63
C SER A 214 -13.16 9.48 -8.64
N HIS A 215 -11.89 9.71 -8.27
CA HIS A 215 -10.73 9.36 -9.09
C HIS A 215 -9.84 8.38 -8.35
N LYS A 216 -9.18 7.51 -9.12
CA LYS A 216 -8.26 6.49 -8.61
C LYS A 216 -6.87 7.08 -8.43
N ALA A 217 -6.27 6.86 -7.26
CA ALA A 217 -4.86 7.17 -7.00
C ALA A 217 -4.31 6.20 -5.96
N GLN A 218 -3.01 5.93 -6.03
CA GLN A 218 -2.32 5.15 -5.02
C GLN A 218 -2.30 5.91 -3.69
N LEU A 219 -2.71 5.27 -2.59
CA LEU A 219 -2.60 5.92 -1.28
C LEU A 219 -1.12 5.93 -0.83
N ALA A 220 -0.44 7.05 -1.02
CA ALA A 220 0.98 7.22 -0.68
C ALA A 220 1.28 8.44 0.19
N ASP A 221 0.26 9.18 0.63
CA ASP A 221 0.40 10.44 1.37
C ASP A 221 -0.69 10.61 2.44
N GLN A 222 -0.31 11.05 3.64
CA GLN A 222 -1.22 11.29 4.75
C GLN A 222 -2.30 12.35 4.43
N ALA A 223 -2.02 13.30 3.53
CA ALA A 223 -2.99 14.29 3.06
C ALA A 223 -4.21 13.64 2.39
N MET A 224 -4.06 12.42 1.85
CA MET A 224 -5.15 11.64 1.28
C MET A 224 -6.14 11.09 2.33
N TYR A 225 -5.85 11.19 3.62
CA TYR A 225 -6.85 11.09 4.69
C TYR A 225 -7.36 12.46 5.12
N ARG A 226 -6.44 13.43 5.27
CA ARG A 226 -6.76 14.76 5.80
C ARG A 226 -7.69 15.57 4.92
N TYR A 227 -7.67 15.38 3.60
CA TYR A 227 -8.55 16.14 2.69
C TYR A 227 -10.05 15.84 2.89
N VAL A 228 -10.37 14.71 3.54
CA VAL A 228 -11.72 14.38 4.03
C VAL A 228 -11.83 14.44 5.55
N GLY A 229 -10.90 15.09 6.23
CA GLY A 229 -10.97 15.40 7.67
C GLY A 229 -10.51 14.29 8.61
N ILE A 230 -9.91 13.21 8.11
CA ILE A 230 -9.33 12.15 8.95
C ILE A 230 -7.87 12.51 9.24
N GLU A 231 -7.49 12.57 10.52
CA GLU A 231 -6.10 12.85 10.92
C GLU A 231 -5.35 11.54 11.19
N PRO A 232 -4.42 11.11 10.31
CA PRO A 232 -3.77 9.81 10.42
C PRO A 232 -3.11 9.55 11.77
N THR A 233 -2.47 10.56 12.37
CA THR A 233 -1.76 10.39 13.64
C THR A 233 -2.67 10.16 14.85
N LYS A 234 -3.99 10.34 14.69
CA LYS A 234 -4.98 10.12 15.74
C LYS A 234 -5.70 8.78 15.61
N GLU A 235 -5.52 8.07 14.51
CA GLU A 235 -6.16 6.78 14.28
C GLU A 235 -5.39 5.65 14.97
N LYS A 236 -6.10 4.64 15.47
CA LYS A 236 -5.47 3.47 16.07
C LYS A 236 -4.88 2.54 15.01
N ILE A 237 -5.59 2.37 13.91
CA ILE A 237 -5.22 1.54 12.78
C ILE A 237 -5.45 2.32 11.48
N LEU A 238 -4.49 2.28 10.58
CA LEU A 238 -4.60 2.80 9.22
C LEU A 238 -4.44 1.65 8.24
N VAL A 239 -5.37 1.48 7.31
CA VAL A 239 -5.25 0.53 6.20
C VAL A 239 -5.02 1.28 4.91
N ASN A 240 -3.81 1.13 4.36
CA ASN A 240 -3.34 1.81 3.17
C ASN A 240 -3.40 0.87 1.96
N LYS A 241 -4.19 1.24 0.94
CA LYS A 241 -4.22 0.57 -0.38
C LYS A 241 -2.97 0.86 -1.19
N SER A 242 -1.85 0.26 -0.76
CA SER A 242 -0.49 0.51 -1.24
C SER A 242 0.47 -0.58 -0.74
N SER A 243 1.62 -0.76 -1.42
CA SER A 243 2.60 -1.81 -1.06
C SER A 243 3.86 -1.27 -0.40
N VAL A 244 4.53 -0.29 -1.01
CA VAL A 244 5.83 0.24 -0.53
C VAL A 244 5.84 1.77 -0.48
N HIS A 245 5.38 2.46 -1.53
CA HIS A 245 5.55 3.91 -1.68
C HIS A 245 4.98 4.76 -0.52
N PHE A 246 3.91 4.30 0.12
CA PHE A 246 3.33 4.99 1.29
C PHE A 246 4.30 5.06 2.48
N ARG A 247 5.25 4.13 2.58
CA ARG A 247 6.20 4.04 3.70
C ARG A 247 6.94 5.35 3.94
N ALA A 248 7.32 6.05 2.87
CA ALA A 248 8.07 7.31 2.98
C ALA A 248 7.35 8.37 3.83
N ASP A 249 6.01 8.43 3.76
CA ASP A 249 5.23 9.39 4.53
C ASP A 249 4.63 8.79 5.82
N PHE A 250 4.37 7.48 5.84
CA PHE A 250 3.63 6.83 6.94
C PHE A 250 4.52 6.12 7.96
N GLU A 251 5.71 5.60 7.60
CA GLU A 251 6.63 4.95 8.57
C GLU A 251 7.01 5.86 9.74
N PRO A 252 7.27 7.18 9.57
CA PRO A 252 7.63 8.06 10.69
C PRO A 252 6.54 8.13 11.78
N ILE A 253 5.27 7.97 11.38
CA ILE A 253 4.12 8.00 12.28
C ILE A 253 3.66 6.61 12.72
N ALA A 254 4.25 5.52 12.21
CA ALA A 254 3.83 4.16 12.55
C ALA A 254 4.42 3.72 13.90
N GLU A 255 3.63 3.00 14.69
CA GLU A 255 4.15 2.11 15.75
C GLU A 255 4.68 0.82 15.11
N LYS A 256 3.90 0.26 14.20
CA LYS A 256 4.22 -0.95 13.45
C LYS A 256 3.60 -0.91 12.06
N LEU A 257 4.35 -1.39 11.07
CA LEU A 257 3.85 -1.65 9.73
C LEU A 257 3.68 -3.16 9.53
N MET A 258 2.54 -3.55 8.98
CA MET A 258 2.15 -4.92 8.67
C MET A 258 1.63 -5.03 7.23
N ILE A 259 1.69 -6.22 6.66
CA ILE A 259 1.16 -6.51 5.32
C ILE A 259 -0.02 -7.47 5.46
N CYS A 260 -1.15 -7.11 4.88
CA CYS A 260 -2.30 -7.99 4.74
C CYS A 260 -2.60 -8.24 3.26
N ALA A 261 -3.16 -9.40 2.96
CA ALA A 261 -3.67 -9.73 1.63
C ALA A 261 -5.17 -10.01 1.70
N ALA A 262 -5.97 -9.03 1.30
CA ALA A 262 -7.35 -9.25 0.87
C ALA A 262 -7.36 -9.57 -0.65
N PRO A 263 -8.41 -10.23 -1.19
CA PRO A 263 -8.54 -10.40 -2.63
C PRO A 263 -8.32 -9.09 -3.39
N GLY A 264 -7.48 -9.13 -4.43
CA GLY A 264 -7.12 -7.95 -5.21
C GLY A 264 -6.47 -8.35 -6.54
N ALA A 265 -6.30 -7.38 -7.43
CA ALA A 265 -5.75 -7.59 -8.77
C ALA A 265 -4.28 -8.03 -8.76
N MET A 266 -3.57 -7.77 -7.66
CA MET A 266 -2.13 -7.97 -7.54
C MET A 266 -1.79 -8.98 -6.44
N PRO A 267 -1.87 -10.30 -6.70
CA PRO A 267 -1.50 -11.33 -5.73
C PRO A 267 -0.11 -11.07 -5.15
N ALA A 268 -0.03 -11.04 -3.82
CA ALA A 268 1.20 -10.78 -3.10
C ALA A 268 2.14 -11.99 -3.08
N ASP A 269 1.56 -13.18 -3.14
CA ASP A 269 2.24 -14.47 -3.30
C ASP A 269 2.31 -14.82 -4.78
N THR A 270 3.51 -14.78 -5.34
CA THR A 270 3.76 -15.05 -6.75
C THR A 270 3.55 -16.52 -7.11
N ALA A 271 3.60 -17.45 -6.16
CA ALA A 271 3.30 -18.87 -6.40
C ALA A 271 1.80 -19.11 -6.70
N SER A 272 0.96 -18.09 -6.48
CA SER A 272 -0.48 -18.14 -6.78
C SER A 272 -0.85 -17.60 -8.16
N LEU A 273 0.12 -17.08 -8.92
CA LEU A 273 -0.06 -16.62 -10.29
C LEU A 273 -0.04 -17.81 -11.28
N PRO A 274 -0.77 -17.72 -12.41
CA PRO A 274 -0.89 -18.81 -13.39
C PRO A 274 0.42 -19.11 -14.15
#